data_AF-A0A075I6A1-F1
#
_entry.id   AF-A0A075I6A1-F1
#
_cell.length_a   1.000
_cell.length_b   1.000
_cell.length_c   1.000
_cell.angle_alpha   90.00
_cell.angle_beta   90.00
_cell.angle_gamma   90.00
#
_symmetry.space_group_name_H-M   'P 1'
#
loop_
_entity.id
_entity.type
_entity.pdbx_description
1 polymer ?
#
loop_
_entity_poly.entity_id
_entity_poly.type
_entity_poly.pdbx_seq_one_letter_code
_entity_poly.pdbx_strand_id
1 'polypeptide(L)' 'MPRILEIVLIDFNGYLKGILQQILASYKILTELNDNPSDLHTMKQEISKIIGLSLVVKNKLEGKKISLTVL' A
#
# COMPACT_ATOMS: atom_id res chain seq x y z
N MET A 1 6.55 -21.56 -21.76
CA MET A 1 5.90 -21.46 -20.43
C MET A 1 5.55 -20.00 -20.10
N PRO A 2 4.43 -19.43 -20.59
CA PRO A 2 4.00 -18.06 -20.25
C PRO A 2 2.94 -17.98 -19.14
N ARG A 3 2.15 -19.05 -18.91
CA ARG A 3 0.93 -19.01 -18.09
C ARG A 3 1.17 -18.79 -16.58
N ILE A 4 2.29 -19.28 -16.03
CA ILE A 4 2.63 -19.10 -14.61
C ILE A 4 3.05 -17.67 -14.32
N LEU A 5 3.81 -17.05 -15.23
CA LEU A 5 4.26 -15.66 -15.08
C LEU A 5 3.06 -14.70 -15.10
N GLU A 6 2.10 -14.94 -15.99
CA GLU A 6 0.85 -14.19 -16.09
C GLU A 6 0.04 -14.24 -14.80
N ILE A 7 -0.15 -15.42 -14.21
CA ILE A 7 -0.87 -15.59 -12.93
C ILE A 7 -0.18 -14.82 -11.80
N VAL A 8 1.15 -14.95 -11.67
CA VAL A 8 1.92 -14.26 -10.62
C VAL A 8 1.84 -12.74 -10.76
N LEU A 9 1.78 -12.22 -12.00
CA LEU A 9 1.59 -10.80 -12.27
C LEU A 9 0.18 -10.32 -11.92
N ILE A 10 -0.86 -11.10 -12.26
CA ILE A 10 -2.25 -10.81 -11.91
C ILE A 10 -2.42 -10.74 -10.38
N ASP A 11 -1.87 -11.70 -9.65
CA ASP A 11 -1.94 -11.76 -8.19
C ASP A 11 -1.25 -10.56 -7.54
N PHE A 12 -0.06 -10.20 -8.05
CA PHE A 12 0.68 -9.03 -7.54
C PHE A 12 -0.07 -7.73 -7.82
N ASN A 13 -0.69 -7.59 -9.00
CA ASN A 13 -1.50 -6.43 -9.34
C ASN A 13 -2.74 -6.31 -8.43
N GLY A 14 -3.44 -7.42 -8.16
CA GLY A 14 -4.57 -7.46 -7.24
C GLY A 14 -4.17 -7.05 -5.82
N TYR A 15 -3.06 -7.58 -5.34
CA TYR A 15 -2.49 -7.22 -4.03
C TYR A 15 -2.16 -5.72 -3.93
N LEU A 16 -1.45 -5.17 -4.92
CA LEU A 16 -1.08 -3.75 -4.94
C LEU A 16 -2.32 -2.85 -5.01
N LYS A 17 -3.30 -3.22 -5.85
CA LYS A 17 -4.58 -2.52 -5.94
C LYS A 17 -5.29 -2.46 -4.58
N GLY A 18 -5.32 -3.56 -3.83
CA GLY A 18 -5.92 -3.61 -2.50
C GLY A 18 -5.22 -2.68 -1.49
N ILE A 19 -3.89 -2.56 -1.56
CA ILE A 19 -3.15 -1.61 -0.71
C ILE A 19 -3.44 -0.16 -1.11
N LEU A 20 -3.41 0.15 -2.41
CA LEU A 20 -3.69 1.50 -2.91
C LEU A 20 -5.10 1.97 -2.54
N GLN A 21 -6.09 1.06 -2.55
CA GLN A 21 -7.45 1.36 -2.10
C GLN A 21 -7.51 1.73 -0.61
N GLN A 22 -6.73 1.06 0.24
CA GLN A 22 -6.66 1.39 1.67
C GLN A 22 -5.97 2.74 1.91
N ILE A 23 -4.87 3.03 1.19
CA ILE A 23 -4.21 4.34 1.24
C ILE A 23 -5.17 5.45 0.82
N LEU A 24 -5.92 5.24 -0.28
CA LEU A 24 -6.92 6.20 -0.75
C LEU A 24 -8.04 6.42 0.28
N ALA A 25 -8.49 5.37 0.98
CA ALA A 25 -9.50 5.49 2.02
C ALA A 25 -8.99 6.37 3.19
N SER A 26 -7.78 6.14 3.69
CA SER A 26 -7.16 6.99 4.70
C SER A 26 -6.96 8.44 4.24
N TYR A 27 -6.54 8.63 2.98
CA TYR A 27 -6.39 9.96 2.41
C TYR A 27 -7.72 10.73 2.36
N LYS A 28 -8.83 10.08 1.99
CA LYS A 28 -10.16 10.72 1.98
C LYS A 28 -10.56 11.24 3.37
N ILE A 29 -10.32 10.45 4.42
CA ILE A 29 -10.56 10.88 5.81
C ILE A 29 -9.73 12.13 6.14
N LEU A 30 -8.45 12.16 5.72
CA LEU A 30 -7.59 13.32 5.93
C LEU A 30 -8.09 14.58 5.20
N THR A 31 -8.70 14.44 4.03
CA THR A 31 -9.26 15.58 3.27
C THR A 31 -10.57 16.12 3.84
N GLU A 32 -11.20 15.40 4.77
CA GLU A 32 -12.47 15.77 5.40
C GLU A 32 -12.30 16.41 6.78
N LEU A 33 -11.06 16.53 7.28
CA LEU A 33 -10.77 17.18 8.56
C LEU A 33 -11.11 18.68 8.52
N ASN A 34 -11.58 19.22 9.64
CA ASN A 34 -12.13 20.57 9.75
C ASN A 34 -11.67 21.30 11.01
N ASP A 35 -10.41 21.08 11.42
CA ASP A 35 -9.73 21.72 12.54
C ASP A 35 -10.42 21.54 13.91
N ASN A 36 -11.09 20.42 14.11
CA ASN A 36 -11.59 20.04 15.43
C ASN A 36 -10.47 19.50 16.32
N PRO A 37 -10.56 19.64 17.66
CA PRO A 37 -9.56 19.08 18.58
C PRO A 37 -9.34 17.56 18.42
N SER A 38 -10.38 16.82 18.00
CA SER A 38 -10.31 15.39 17.69
C SER A 38 -9.52 15.08 16.42
N ASP A 39 -9.40 16.03 15.49
CA ASP A 39 -8.84 15.81 14.17
C ASP A 39 -7.33 15.58 14.23
N LEU A 40 -6.65 16.15 15.23
CA LEU A 40 -5.24 15.84 15.48
C LEU A 40 -5.04 14.34 15.76
N HIS A 41 -5.99 13.70 16.45
CA HIS A 41 -5.95 12.27 16.72
C HIS A 41 -6.21 11.47 15.44
N THR A 42 -7.26 11.81 14.71
CA THR A 42 -7.61 11.19 13.40
C THR A 42 -6.46 11.32 12.41
N MET A 43 -5.86 12.51 12.30
CA MET A 43 -4.73 12.78 11.42
C MET A 43 -3.54 11.87 11.74
N LYS A 44 -3.17 11.75 13.02
CA LYS A 44 -2.07 10.86 13.45
C LYS A 44 -2.37 9.39 13.10
N GLN A 45 -3.60 8.94 13.28
CA GLN A 45 -4.01 7.58 12.95
C GLN A 45 -3.92 7.32 11.44
N GLU A 46 -4.51 8.17 10.61
CA GLU A 46 -4.56 7.96 9.16
C GLU A 46 -3.18 8.11 8.50
N ILE A 47 -2.34 9.05 8.95
CA ILE A 47 -0.94 9.15 8.51
C ILE A 47 -0.17 7.87 8.87
N SER A 48 -0.35 7.33 10.08
CA SER A 48 0.32 6.10 10.50
C SER A 48 -0.08 4.90 9.63
N LYS A 49 -1.36 4.80 9.25
CA LYS A 49 -1.84 3.78 8.31
C LYS A 49 -1.16 3.91 6.93
N ILE A 50 -1.11 5.13 6.38
CA ILE A 50 -0.46 5.39 5.09
C ILE A 50 1.02 5.03 5.12
N ILE A 51 1.75 5.40 6.18
CA ILE A 51 3.17 5.05 6.36
C ILE A 51 3.34 3.52 6.42
N GLY A 52 2.52 2.83 7.22
CA GLY A 52 2.57 1.37 7.35
C GLY A 52 2.33 0.65 6.02
N LEU A 53 1.29 1.06 5.29
CA LEU A 53 0.96 0.50 3.97
C LEU A 53 2.06 0.78 2.94
N SER A 54 2.67 1.97 2.98
CA SER A 54 3.82 2.32 2.12
C SER A 54 5.03 1.44 2.40
N LEU A 55 5.31 1.13 3.67
CA LEU A 55 6.38 0.22 4.07
C LEU A 55 6.10 -1.22 3.61
N VAL A 56 4.84 -1.67 3.68
CA VAL A 56 4.43 -3.00 3.16
C VAL A 56 4.71 -3.11 1.66
N VAL A 57 4.34 -2.09 0.87
CA VAL A 57 4.63 -2.06 -0.58
C VAL A 57 6.14 -2.07 -0.83
N LYS A 58 6.90 -1.21 -0.13
CA LYS A 58 8.36 -1.17 -0.23
C LYS A 58 8.96 -2.55 0.05
N ASN A 59 8.62 -3.17 1.17
CA ASN A 59 9.16 -4.48 1.56
C ASN A 59 8.77 -5.58 0.56
N LYS A 60 7.57 -5.53 -0.03
CA LYS A 60 7.14 -6.49 -1.05
C LYS A 60 7.94 -6.34 -2.35
N LEU A 61 8.25 -5.11 -2.75
CA LEU A 61 9.06 -4.81 -3.94
C LEU A 61 10.53 -5.17 -3.71
N GLU A 62 11.09 -4.84 -2.55
CA GLU A 62 12.47 -5.18 -2.17
C GLU A 62 12.65 -6.69 -1.96
N GLY A 63 11.67 -7.38 -1.39
CA GLY A 63 11.67 -8.85 -1.26
C GLY A 63 11.68 -9.59 -2.61
N LYS A 64 11.17 -8.97 -3.69
CA LYS A 64 11.29 -9.50 -5.07
C LYS A 64 12.68 -9.28 -5.70
N LYS A 65 13.50 -8.38 -5.16
CA LYS A 65 14.85 -8.07 -5.70
C LYS A 65 15.85 -9.23 -5.51
N ILE A 66 15.59 -10.17 -4.60
CA ILE A 66 16.49 -11.30 -4.30
C ILE A 66 16.31 -12.48 -5.30
N SER A 67 15.23 -12.54 -6.08
CA SER A 67 15.02 -13.62 -7.07
C SER A 67 15.40 -13.28 -8.51
N LEU A 68 15.89 -12.07 -8.80
CA LEU A 68 16.25 -11.65 -10.16
C LEU A 68 17.78 -11.62 -10.43
N THR A 69 18.61 -11.96 -9.44
CA THR A 69 20.08 -11.97 -9.56
C THR A 69 20.65 -13.36 -9.90
N VAL A 70 19.82 -14.33 -10.31
CA VAL A 70 20.26 -15.69 -10.69
C VAL A 70 19.73 -16.10 -12.08
N LEU A 71 19.73 -15.17 -13.03
CA LEU A 71 19.56 -15.47 -14.47
C LEU A 71 20.77 -14.97 -15.24
#